data_AF-A0A927UKV5-F1
#
_entry.id   AF-A0A927UKV5-F1
#
_cell.length_a   1.000
_cell.length_b   1.000
_cell.length_c   1.000
_cell.angle_alpha   90.00
_cell.angle_beta   90.00
_cell.angle_gamma   90.00
#
_symmetry.space_group_name_H-M   'P 1'
#
loop_
_entity.id
_entity.type
_entity.pdbx_description
1 polymer ?
#
loop_
_entity_poly.entity_id
_entity_poly.type
_entity_poly.pdbx_seq_one_letter_code
_entity_poly.pdbx_strand_id
1 'polypeptide(L)'
;MKKGRLERFLESDVDNILYWVSIFVVVLTAIIYVAQIWFVNYTGRYDLLECRLKTMTGINCPGCGGTRALKSLFKGDIFSSLYYNAFATYGAIIYILFFVTQTLERITKGKIKGIKFKMVYLWIAIGVLVIQYLLKFIIPGYKI
;
A
#
# COMPACT_ATOMS: atom_id res chain seq x y z
N MET A 1 29.78 -6.45 5.67
CA MET A 1 29.39 -6.19 7.09
C MET A 1 28.48 -7.32 7.58
N LYS A 2 28.95 -8.20 8.48
CA LYS A 2 28.11 -9.24 9.11
C LYS A 2 27.31 -8.61 10.24
N LYS A 3 25.97 -8.69 10.18
CA LYS A 3 25.08 -8.16 11.22
C LYS A 3 25.28 -8.89 12.56
N GLY A 4 25.22 -8.13 13.65
CA GLY A 4 25.37 -8.64 15.02
C GLY A 4 24.25 -9.60 15.42
N ARG A 5 24.45 -10.41 16.47
CA ARG A 5 23.41 -11.29 17.03
C ARG A 5 22.22 -10.48 17.57
N LEU A 6 22.49 -9.34 18.23
CA LEU A 6 21.47 -8.43 18.75
C LEU A 6 20.63 -7.79 17.63
N GLU A 7 21.26 -7.32 16.55
CA GLU A 7 20.55 -6.75 15.40
C GLU A 7 19.59 -7.75 14.75
N ARG A 8 20.00 -9.02 14.66
CA ARG A 8 19.15 -10.08 14.11
C ARG A 8 17.94 -10.39 14.99
N PHE A 9 18.09 -10.27 16.31
CA PHE A 9 17.01 -10.45 17.29
C PHE A 9 16.00 -9.29 17.20
N LEU A 10 16.49 -8.04 17.18
CA LEU A 10 15.65 -6.86 17.00
C LEU A 10 14.88 -6.89 15.68
N GLU A 11 15.52 -7.31 14.58
CA GLU A 11 14.82 -7.49 13.29
C GLU A 11 13.68 -8.50 13.38
N SER A 12 13.87 -9.65 14.04
CA SER A 12 12.80 -10.66 14.14
C SER A 12 11.62 -10.18 14.98
N ASP A 13 11.86 -9.41 16.04
CA ASP A 13 10.79 -8.81 16.84
C ASP A 13 10.01 -7.77 16.04
N VAL A 14 10.72 -6.92 15.29
CA VAL A 14 10.11 -5.91 14.40
C VAL A 14 9.25 -6.58 13.32
N ASP A 15 9.76 -7.63 12.66
CA ASP A 15 9.01 -8.35 11.61
C ASP A 15 7.72 -8.99 12.20
N ASN A 16 7.79 -9.51 13.43
CA ASN A 16 6.63 -10.09 14.12
C ASN A 16 5.59 -9.02 14.50
N ILE A 17 6.02 -7.88 15.05
CA ILE A 17 5.13 -6.75 15.36
C ILE A 17 4.48 -6.24 14.08
N LEU A 18 5.27 -6.03 13.03
CA LEU A 18 4.79 -5.51 11.75
C LEU A 18 3.74 -6.44 11.14
N TYR A 19 3.93 -7.76 11.22
CA TYR A 19 2.95 -8.75 10.76
C TYR A 19 1.60 -8.64 11.49
N TRP A 20 1.60 -8.56 12.82
CA TRP A 20 0.36 -8.44 13.60
C TRP A 20 -0.35 -7.10 13.38
N VAL A 21 0.41 -6.01 13.33
CA VAL A 21 -0.13 -4.68 12.98
C VAL A 21 -0.75 -4.72 11.58
N SER A 22 -0.10 -5.38 10.63
CA SER A 22 -0.59 -5.55 9.25
C SER A 22 -1.93 -6.29 9.21
N ILE A 23 -2.08 -7.39 9.95
CA ILE A 23 -3.35 -8.11 10.07
C ILE A 23 -4.43 -7.19 10.62
N PHE A 24 -4.15 -6.49 11.72
CA PHE A 24 -5.13 -5.59 12.34
C PHE A 24 -5.58 -4.49 11.38
N VAL A 25 -4.64 -3.87 10.66
CA VAL A 25 -4.94 -2.83 9.67
C VAL A 25 -5.78 -3.37 8.52
N VAL A 26 -5.48 -4.56 7.99
CA VAL A 26 -6.26 -5.18 6.91
C VAL A 26 -7.69 -5.48 7.36
N VAL A 27 -7.85 -6.07 8.55
CA VAL A 27 -9.17 -6.39 9.11
C VAL A 27 -9.98 -5.12 9.34
N LEU A 28 -9.37 -4.10 9.97
CA LEU A 28 -10.02 -2.80 10.20
C LEU A 28 -10.46 -2.16 8.88
N THR A 29 -9.59 -2.15 7.87
CA THR A 29 -9.88 -1.57 6.56
C THR A 29 -11.01 -2.32 5.85
N ALA A 30 -11.03 -3.65 5.95
CA ALA A 30 -12.11 -4.48 5.40
C ALA A 30 -13.46 -4.18 6.09
N ILE A 31 -13.47 -4.06 7.42
CA ILE A 31 -14.68 -3.70 8.19
C ILE A 31 -15.20 -2.33 7.77
N ILE A 32 -14.31 -1.33 7.68
CA ILE A 32 -14.68 0.02 7.25
C ILE A 32 -15.23 -0.01 5.82
N TYR A 33 -14.59 -0.73 4.91
CA TYR A 33 -15.03 -0.82 3.51
C TYR A 33 -16.42 -1.48 3.39
N VAL A 34 -16.68 -2.55 4.15
CA VAL A 34 -18.01 -3.19 4.21
C VAL A 34 -19.04 -2.24 4.81
N ALA A 35 -18.70 -1.55 5.90
CA ALA A 35 -19.58 -0.55 6.52
C ALA A 35 -19.91 0.60 5.56
N GLN A 36 -18.94 1.06 4.76
CA GLN A 36 -19.14 2.06 3.72
C GLN A 36 -20.10 1.57 2.63
N ILE A 37 -19.92 0.34 2.13
CA ILE A 37 -20.85 -0.23 1.13
C ILE A 37 -22.26 -0.34 1.72
N TRP A 38 -22.38 -0.83 2.94
CA TRP A 38 -23.66 -0.97 3.62
C TRP A 38 -24.34 0.39 3.83
N PHE A 39 -23.59 1.40 4.28
CA PHE A 39 -24.06 2.76 4.47
C PHE A 39 -24.49 3.43 3.16
N VAL A 40 -23.74 3.24 2.07
CA VAL A 40 -24.10 3.76 0.73
C VAL A 40 -25.36 3.08 0.20
N ASN A 41 -25.48 1.76 0.36
CA ASN A 41 -26.69 1.02 -0.02
C ASN A 41 -27.92 1.45 0.78
N TYR A 42 -27.75 1.80 2.07
CA TYR A 42 -28.83 2.26 2.94
C TYR A 42 -29.25 3.71 2.65
N THR A 43 -28.30 4.60 2.33
CA THR A 43 -28.56 6.04 2.13
C THR A 43 -28.74 6.46 0.66
N GLY A 44 -28.39 5.59 -0.30
CA GLY A 44 -28.45 5.87 -1.73
C GLY A 44 -27.42 6.91 -2.22
N ARG A 45 -26.48 7.36 -1.36
CA ARG A 45 -25.52 8.42 -1.68
C ARG A 45 -24.19 7.87 -2.18
N TYR A 46 -24.13 7.56 -3.47
CA TYR A 46 -22.89 7.13 -4.14
C TYR A 46 -21.82 8.23 -4.21
N ASP A 47 -22.21 9.50 -4.08
CA ASP A 47 -21.30 10.67 -4.11
C ASP A 47 -20.30 10.74 -2.95
N LEU A 48 -20.49 9.91 -1.90
CA LEU A 48 -19.54 9.79 -0.79
C LEU A 48 -18.30 8.96 -1.15
N LEU A 49 -18.37 8.16 -2.22
CA LEU A 49 -17.23 7.38 -2.72
C LEU A 49 -16.27 8.22 -3.59
N GLU A 50 -16.71 9.39 -4.05
CA GLU A 50 -15.88 10.28 -4.85
C GLU A 50 -14.93 11.09 -3.97
N CYS A 51 -13.67 11.26 -4.42
CA CYS A 51 -12.61 12.00 -3.72
C CYS A 51 -13.01 13.48 -3.61
N ARG A 52 -13.82 13.83 -2.58
CA ARG A 52 -14.43 15.17 -2.37
C ARG A 52 -13.38 16.29 -2.29
N LEU A 53 -12.14 15.94 -1.94
CA LEU A 53 -10.97 16.82 -1.98
C LEU A 53 -10.68 17.37 -3.39
N LYS A 54 -10.78 16.55 -4.45
CA LYS A 54 -10.55 17.02 -5.83
C LYS A 54 -11.64 18.00 -6.28
N THR A 55 -12.89 17.71 -5.89
CA THR A 55 -14.05 18.55 -6.21
C THR A 55 -14.03 19.89 -5.46
N MET A 56 -13.51 19.91 -4.23
CA MET A 56 -13.44 21.12 -3.42
C MET A 56 -12.17 21.97 -3.64
N THR A 57 -11.03 21.36 -3.97
CA THR A 57 -9.74 22.08 -4.04
C THR A 57 -9.14 22.20 -5.44
N GLY A 58 -9.62 21.43 -6.43
CA GLY A 58 -9.07 21.44 -7.80
C GLY A 58 -7.63 20.91 -7.92
N ILE A 59 -6.98 20.56 -6.80
CA ILE A 59 -5.59 20.13 -6.73
C ILE A 59 -5.52 18.60 -6.72
N ASN A 60 -4.70 18.05 -7.61
CA ASN A 60 -4.40 16.62 -7.65
C ASN A 60 -3.51 16.23 -6.44
N CYS A 61 -4.12 15.77 -5.36
CA CYS A 61 -3.40 15.24 -4.20
C CYS A 61 -2.48 14.07 -4.59
N PRO A 62 -1.25 13.96 -4.04
CA PRO A 62 -0.33 12.86 -4.35
C PRO A 62 -0.92 11.47 -4.03
N GLY A 63 -1.85 11.38 -3.08
CA GLY A 63 -2.51 10.14 -2.67
C GLY A 63 -3.87 9.84 -3.33
N CYS A 64 -4.47 10.77 -4.09
CA CYS A 64 -5.79 10.53 -4.68
C CYS A 64 -5.64 9.51 -5.85
N GLY A 65 -6.53 8.51 -5.90
CA GLY A 65 -6.46 7.40 -6.87
C GLY A 65 -5.81 6.11 -6.35
N GLY A 66 -5.28 6.07 -5.12
CA GLY A 66 -4.67 4.85 -4.54
C GLY A 66 -5.61 3.64 -4.52
N THR A 67 -6.89 3.85 -4.22
CA THR A 67 -7.92 2.79 -4.26
C THR A 67 -8.17 2.27 -5.68
N ARG A 68 -8.10 3.14 -6.71
CA ARG A 68 -8.20 2.73 -8.11
C ARG A 68 -6.95 2.00 -8.57
N ALA A 69 -5.77 2.45 -8.15
CA ALA A 69 -4.50 1.80 -8.41
C ALA A 69 -4.51 0.37 -7.85
N LEU A 70 -4.92 0.19 -6.59
CA LEU A 70 -5.09 -1.13 -5.98
C LEU A 70 -6.11 -1.98 -6.75
N LYS A 71 -7.26 -1.43 -7.13
CA LYS A 71 -8.27 -2.16 -7.91
C LYS A 71 -7.74 -2.62 -9.27
N SER A 72 -6.95 -1.81 -9.97
CA SER A 72 -6.27 -2.19 -11.21
C SER A 72 -5.17 -3.23 -10.98
N LEU A 73 -4.43 -3.11 -9.88
CA LEU A 73 -3.41 -4.08 -9.51
C LEU A 73 -4.01 -5.46 -9.20
N PHE A 74 -5.15 -5.52 -8.50
CA PHE A 74 -5.91 -6.75 -8.26
C PHE A 74 -6.51 -7.34 -9.54
N LYS A 75 -6.75 -6.53 -10.57
CA LYS A 75 -7.13 -7.00 -11.91
C LYS A 75 -5.95 -7.50 -12.74
N GLY A 76 -4.72 -7.39 -12.24
CA GLY A 76 -3.49 -7.76 -12.95
C GLY A 76 -2.94 -6.67 -13.89
N ASP A 77 -3.56 -5.49 -13.93
CA ASP A 77 -3.11 -4.39 -14.78
C ASP A 77 -2.16 -3.47 -14.01
N ILE A 78 -0.89 -3.85 -14.04
CA ILE A 78 0.20 -3.14 -13.35
C ILE A 78 0.43 -1.76 -13.99
N PHE A 79 0.35 -1.64 -15.31
CA PHE A 79 0.60 -0.38 -16.02
C PHE A 79 -0.46 0.66 -15.68
N SER A 80 -1.74 0.28 -15.69
CA SER A 80 -2.81 1.18 -15.25
C SER A 80 -2.69 1.52 -13.77
N SER A 81 -2.26 0.58 -12.92
CA SER A 81 -2.05 0.86 -11.50
C SER A 81 -0.97 1.92 -11.25
N LEU A 82 0.15 1.84 -11.99
CA LEU A 82 1.24 2.83 -11.95
C LEU A 82 0.77 4.19 -12.45
N TYR A 83 -0.03 4.19 -13.52
CA TYR A 83 -0.63 5.40 -14.06
C TYR A 83 -1.54 6.09 -13.04
N TYR A 84 -2.35 5.34 -12.29
CA TYR A 84 -3.21 5.91 -11.24
C TYR A 84 -2.43 6.38 -10.01
N ASN A 85 -1.55 5.52 -9.47
CA ASN A 85 -0.72 5.89 -8.33
C ASN A 85 0.49 4.94 -8.17
N ALA A 86 1.61 5.31 -8.78
CA ALA A 86 2.89 4.60 -8.65
C ALA A 86 3.32 4.32 -7.20
N PHE A 87 3.14 5.26 -6.27
CA PHE A 87 3.46 5.05 -4.85
C PHE A 87 2.58 3.97 -4.21
N ALA A 88 1.26 4.03 -4.43
CA ALA A 88 0.34 3.02 -3.91
C ALA A 88 0.61 1.63 -4.52
N THR A 89 0.90 1.55 -5.82
CA THR A 89 1.26 0.29 -6.48
C THR A 89 2.55 -0.29 -5.90
N TYR A 90 3.60 0.52 -5.78
CA TYR A 90 4.87 0.07 -5.20
C TYR A 90 4.68 -0.43 -3.75
N GLY A 91 4.00 0.37 -2.93
CA GLY A 91 3.69 0.02 -1.54
C GLY A 91 2.90 -1.27 -1.44
N ALA A 92 1.88 -1.44 -2.29
CA ALA A 92 1.05 -2.64 -2.33
C ALA A 92 1.85 -3.89 -2.70
N ILE A 93 2.71 -3.82 -3.71
CA ILE A 93 3.54 -4.95 -4.14
C ILE A 93 4.48 -5.39 -3.01
N ILE A 94 5.22 -4.44 -2.43
CA ILE A 94 6.16 -4.75 -1.34
C ILE A 94 5.41 -5.28 -0.12
N TYR A 95 4.26 -4.70 0.21
CA TYR A 95 3.41 -5.16 1.31
C TYR A 95 2.92 -6.59 1.09
N ILE A 96 2.40 -6.92 -0.10
CA ILE A 96 1.93 -8.27 -0.43
C ILE A 96 3.09 -9.26 -0.35
N LEU A 97 4.26 -8.93 -0.92
CA LEU A 97 5.44 -9.79 -0.86
C LEU A 97 5.90 -10.04 0.57
N PHE A 98 5.97 -9.00 1.40
CA PHE A 98 6.30 -9.13 2.82
C PHE A 98 5.29 -10.02 3.55
N PHE A 99 4.00 -9.73 3.39
CA PHE A 99 2.93 -10.47 4.06
C PHE A 99 2.91 -11.94 3.65
N VAL A 100 3.00 -12.23 2.35
CA VAL A 100 3.01 -13.60 1.81
C VAL A 100 4.23 -14.37 2.29
N THR A 101 5.43 -13.78 2.17
CA THR A 101 6.66 -14.48 2.60
C THR A 101 6.70 -14.72 4.10
N GLN A 102 6.22 -13.77 4.91
CA GLN A 102 6.13 -13.93 6.36
C GLN A 102 5.08 -14.96 6.77
N THR A 103 3.95 -15.02 6.05
CA THR A 103 2.91 -16.04 6.24
C THR A 103 3.43 -17.42 5.87
N LEU A 104 4.13 -17.55 4.74
CA LEU A 104 4.76 -18.78 4.29
C LEU A 104 5.82 -19.28 5.26
N GLU A 105 6.64 -18.39 5.82
CA GLU A 105 7.62 -18.77 6.85
C GLU A 105 6.94 -19.40 8.08
N ARG A 106 5.82 -18.82 8.54
CA ARG A 106 5.06 -19.34 9.69
C ARG A 106 4.35 -20.66 9.37
N ILE A 107 3.72 -20.77 8.20
CA ILE A 107 3.03 -22.00 7.77
C ILE A 107 4.03 -23.13 7.54
N THR A 108 5.17 -22.84 6.91
CA THR A 108 6.19 -23.84 6.59
C THR A 108 7.16 -24.12 7.74
N LYS A 109 6.92 -23.55 8.93
CA LYS A 109 7.78 -23.65 10.13
C LYS A 109 9.25 -23.31 9.82
N GLY A 110 9.49 -22.30 8.99
CA GLY A 110 10.83 -21.82 8.67
C GLY A 110 11.55 -22.50 7.51
N LYS A 111 10.87 -23.36 6.71
CA LYS A 111 11.48 -23.89 5.47
C LYS A 111 11.72 -22.80 4.43
N ILE A 112 10.81 -21.84 4.34
CA ILE A 112 10.95 -20.63 3.51
C ILE A 112 11.26 -19.47 4.46
N LYS A 113 12.37 -18.77 4.22
CA LYS A 113 12.73 -17.59 5.01
C LYS A 113 11.96 -16.38 4.50
N GLY A 114 11.26 -15.69 5.41
CA GLY A 114 10.56 -14.46 5.11
C GLY A 114 11.52 -13.34 4.69
N ILE A 115 11.01 -12.38 3.92
CA ILE A 115 11.76 -11.17 3.60
C ILE A 115 11.73 -10.27 4.83
N LYS A 116 12.90 -9.97 5.40
CA LYS A 116 13.02 -9.04 6.52
C LYS A 116 12.79 -7.60 6.10
N PHE A 117 12.11 -6.82 6.94
CA PHE A 117 11.95 -5.39 6.69
C PHE A 117 13.30 -4.67 6.85
N LYS A 118 13.69 -3.89 5.84
CA LYS A 118 14.92 -3.08 5.82
C LYS A 118 14.59 -1.62 5.55
N MET A 119 15.36 -0.72 6.16
CA MET A 119 15.27 0.74 5.91
C MET A 119 15.41 1.12 4.43
N VAL A 120 16.08 0.29 3.62
CA VAL A 120 16.20 0.49 2.17
C VAL A 120 14.82 0.58 1.49
N TYR A 121 13.83 -0.18 1.94
CA TYR A 121 12.48 -0.14 1.34
C TYR A 121 11.79 1.21 1.57
N LEU A 122 12.04 1.86 2.71
CA LEU A 122 11.53 3.20 3.00
C LEU A 122 12.20 4.26 2.11
N TRP A 123 13.51 4.17 1.93
CA TRP A 123 14.23 5.06 1.01
C TRP A 123 13.76 4.92 -0.44
N ILE A 124 13.50 3.69 -0.89
CA ILE A 124 12.91 3.46 -2.22
C ILE A 124 11.48 4.05 -2.27
N ALA A 125 10.68 3.88 -1.21
CA ALA A 125 9.33 4.45 -1.16
C ALA A 125 9.34 5.98 -1.27
N ILE A 126 10.29 6.65 -0.58
CA ILE A 126 10.52 8.10 -0.71
C ILE A 126 10.93 8.45 -2.15
N GLY A 127 11.85 7.69 -2.74
CA GLY A 127 12.26 7.87 -4.14
C GLY A 127 11.09 7.75 -5.12
N VAL A 128 10.24 6.74 -4.97
CA VAL A 128 9.02 6.55 -5.79
C VAL A 128 8.04 7.72 -5.60
N LEU A 129 7.89 8.22 -4.38
CA LEU A 129 7.02 9.36 -4.07
C LEU A 129 7.52 10.64 -4.74
N VAL A 130 8.83 10.90 -4.67
CA VAL A 130 9.48 12.03 -5.34
C VAL A 130 9.36 11.90 -6.86
N ILE A 131 9.65 10.72 -7.42
CA ILE A 131 9.51 10.46 -8.86
C ILE A 131 8.07 10.68 -9.30
N GLN A 132 7.09 10.17 -8.56
CA GLN A 132 5.67 10.39 -8.85
C GLN A 132 5.32 11.88 -8.85
N TYR A 133 5.83 12.63 -7.88
CA TYR A 133 5.60 14.08 -7.80
C TYR A 133 6.23 14.81 -9.00
N LEU A 134 7.46 14.45 -9.38
CA LEU A 134 8.15 15.02 -10.53
C LEU A 134 7.44 14.68 -11.85
N LEU A 135 6.95 13.44 -12.02
CA LEU A 135 6.16 13.05 -13.20
C LEU A 135 4.88 13.88 -13.32
N LYS A 136 4.19 14.13 -12.20
CA LYS A 136 3.00 14.98 -12.16
C LYS A 136 3.31 16.46 -12.45
N PHE A 137 4.51 16.92 -12.11
CA PHE A 137 4.97 18.28 -12.38
C PHE A 137 5.37 18.49 -13.84
N ILE A 138 6.01 17.48 -14.46
CA ILE A 138 6.56 17.56 -15.82
C ILE A 138 5.49 17.35 -16.91
N ILE A 139 4.44 16.56 -16.64
CA ILE A 139 3.42 16.22 -17.64
C ILE A 139 2.24 17.19 -17.53
N PRO A 140 2.12 18.21 -18.41
CA PRO A 140 0.98 19.13 -18.41
C PRO A 140 -0.21 18.37 -19.01
N GLY A 141 -1.17 17.99 -18.16
CA GLY A 141 -2.35 17.22 -18.58
C GLY A 141 -2.54 15.89 -17.88
N TYR A 142 -1.73 15.58 -16.84
CA TYR A 142 -1.96 14.42 -15.98
C TYR A 142 -3.32 14.53 -15.27
N LYS A 143 -4.36 13.96 -15.88
CA LYS A 143 -5.70 13.80 -15.31
C LYS A 143 -5.77 12.48 -14.55
N ILE A 144 -5.99 12.57 -13.23
CA ILE A 144 -6.46 11.47 -12.37
C ILE A 144 -7.98 11.36 -12.47
#